data_AF-A0A845ZFF0-F1
#
_entry.id   AF-A0A845ZFF0-F1
#
_cell.length_a   1.000
_cell.length_b   1.000
_cell.length_c   1.000
_cell.angle_alpha   90.00
_cell.angle_beta   90.00
_cell.angle_gamma   90.00
#
_symmetry.space_group_name_H-M   'P 1'
#
loop_
_entity.id
_entity.type
_entity.pdbx_description
1 polymer ?
#
loop_
_entity_poly.entity_id
_entity_poly.type
_entity_poly.pdbx_seq_one_letter_code
_entity_poly.pdbx_strand_id
1 'polypeptide(L)'
;VDYRIYNPESDRKSKIDHVEDMMIDVVKKKKIPVKTVLMDSWYATQRLMALIDNLGKIYYCPLKSNRFIDDTGGVEKYKKLEEITWNERELVSGKVIKIKGFPRDKKVKLFWATVSTNRTEYIVTNHLSNQSTDDVEFEIRA
;
A
#
# COMPACT_ATOMS: atom_id res chain seq x y z
N VAL A 1 18.19 -15.05 3.80
CA VAL A 1 17.78 -13.70 3.36
C VAL A 1 18.40 -13.46 2.00
N ASP A 2 17.59 -13.16 0.98
CA ASP A 2 18.09 -12.85 -0.37
C ASP A 2 18.24 -11.34 -0.49
N TYR A 3 19.48 -10.86 -0.62
CA TYR A 3 19.77 -9.44 -0.81
C TYR A 3 20.42 -9.27 -2.18
N ARG A 4 19.88 -8.36 -2.99
CA ARG A 4 20.44 -8.02 -4.29
C ARG A 4 21.10 -6.65 -4.20
N ILE A 5 22.37 -6.60 -4.56
CA ILE A 5 23.13 -5.34 -4.59
C ILE A 5 22.64 -4.54 -5.81
N TYR A 6 22.16 -3.32 -5.57
CA TYR A 6 21.77 -2.39 -6.62
C TYR A 6 23.01 -2.02 -7.46
N ASN A 7 23.10 -2.54 -8.69
CA ASN A 7 24.20 -2.26 -9.61
C ASN A 7 23.66 -1.75 -10.96
N PRO A 8 23.21 -0.48 -11.03
CA PRO A 8 22.48 0.06 -12.17
C PRO A 8 23.30 0.14 -13.46
N GLU A 9 24.63 0.20 -13.37
CA GLU A 9 25.51 0.25 -14.54
C GLU A 9 25.49 -1.05 -15.34
N SER A 10 25.14 -2.17 -14.69
CA SER A 10 25.16 -3.50 -15.31
C SER A 10 23.83 -3.92 -15.95
N ASP A 11 22.68 -3.52 -15.40
CA ASP A 11 21.38 -4.08 -15.79
C ASP A 11 20.31 -3.05 -16.18
N ARG A 12 20.58 -1.75 -16.00
CA ARG A 12 19.67 -0.62 -16.29
C ARG A 12 18.31 -0.71 -15.59
N LYS A 13 18.19 -1.50 -14.51
CA LYS A 13 16.94 -1.64 -13.75
C LYS A 13 16.82 -0.56 -12.68
N SER A 14 15.60 -0.04 -12.51
CA SER A 14 15.28 0.82 -11.38
C SER A 14 15.10 0.00 -10.10
N LYS A 15 15.13 0.66 -8.94
CA LYS A 15 14.82 0.00 -7.65
C LYS A 15 13.43 -0.64 -7.63
N ILE A 16 12.45 -0.08 -8.34
CA ILE A 16 11.12 -0.67 -8.45
C ILE A 16 11.17 -1.96 -9.27
N ASP A 17 11.87 -1.97 -10.41
CA ASP A 17 12.01 -3.17 -11.25
C ASP A 17 12.65 -4.33 -10.45
N HIS A 18 13.64 -4.01 -9.61
CA HIS A 18 14.27 -5.01 -8.74
C HIS A 18 13.30 -5.60 -7.71
N VAL A 19 12.50 -4.76 -7.04
CA VAL A 19 11.54 -5.25 -6.05
C VAL A 19 10.45 -6.09 -6.74
N GLU A 20 10.03 -5.72 -7.94
CA GLU A 20 9.07 -6.51 -8.73
C GLU A 20 9.64 -7.89 -9.08
N ASP A 21 10.89 -7.97 -9.57
CA ASP A 21 11.58 -9.23 -9.82
C ASP A 21 11.65 -10.09 -8.55
N MET A 22 12.04 -9.49 -7.42
CA MET A 22 12.15 -10.21 -6.14
C MET A 22 10.80 -10.74 -5.68
N MET A 23 9.74 -9.94 -5.79
CA MET A 23 8.38 -10.37 -5.45
C MET A 23 7.91 -11.54 -6.32
N ILE A 24 8.16 -11.46 -7.64
CA ILE A 24 7.83 -12.53 -8.58
C ILE A 24 8.62 -13.80 -8.26
N ASP A 25 9.92 -13.68 -7.99
CA ASP A 25 10.80 -14.81 -7.72
C ASP A 25 10.44 -15.51 -6.40
N VAL A 26 10.18 -14.73 -5.34
CA VAL A 26 9.74 -15.24 -4.03
C VAL A 26 8.44 -16.04 -4.16
N VAL A 27 7.47 -15.52 -4.91
CA VAL A 27 6.14 -16.15 -5.03
C VAL A 27 6.12 -17.30 -6.04
N LYS A 28 6.67 -17.11 -7.24
CA LYS A 28 6.51 -18.06 -8.35
C LYS A 28 7.61 -19.10 -8.42
N LYS A 29 8.88 -18.71 -8.19
CA LYS A 29 10.03 -19.62 -8.32
C LYS A 29 10.31 -20.31 -6.99
N LYS A 30 10.51 -19.54 -5.93
CA LYS A 30 10.86 -20.05 -4.59
C LYS A 30 9.66 -20.59 -3.84
N LYS A 31 8.45 -20.18 -4.22
CA LYS A 31 7.17 -20.59 -3.59
C LYS A 31 7.18 -20.40 -2.08
N ILE A 32 7.85 -19.34 -1.61
CA ILE A 32 7.86 -19.02 -0.18
C ILE A 32 6.45 -18.56 0.18
N PRO A 33 5.86 -19.10 1.27
CA PRO A 33 4.55 -18.68 1.73
C PRO A 33 4.63 -17.26 2.28
N VAL A 34 4.36 -16.29 1.40
CA VAL A 34 4.18 -14.88 1.76
C VAL A 34 2.68 -14.61 1.82
N LYS A 35 2.20 -14.08 2.95
CA LYS A 35 0.82 -13.63 3.13
C LYS A 35 0.71 -12.11 2.93
N THR A 36 1.53 -11.38 3.69
CA THR A 36 1.53 -9.91 3.75
C THR A 36 2.86 -9.34 3.27
N VAL A 37 2.82 -8.18 2.61
CA VAL A 37 3.98 -7.40 2.18
C VAL A 37 3.91 -6.01 2.81
N LEU A 38 4.84 -5.70 3.71
CA LEU A 38 5.00 -4.36 4.26
C LEU A 38 5.94 -3.56 3.35
N MET A 39 5.54 -2.36 2.95
CA MET A 39 6.35 -1.49 2.10
C MET A 39 6.43 -0.09 2.69
N ASP A 40 7.55 0.58 2.47
CA ASP A 40 7.64 2.01 2.75
C ASP A 40 6.91 2.86 1.68
N SER A 41 6.74 4.15 1.98
CA SER A 41 6.03 5.10 1.10
C SER A 41 6.72 5.38 -0.23
N TRP A 42 8.01 5.05 -0.34
CA TRP A 42 8.79 5.19 -1.57
C TRP A 42 8.43 4.08 -2.57
N TYR A 43 8.07 2.90 -2.07
CA TYR A 43 7.58 1.77 -2.86
C TYR A 43 6.06 1.77 -3.10
N ALA A 44 5.30 2.69 -2.49
CA ALA A 44 3.86 2.89 -2.71
C ALA A 44 3.54 3.46 -4.11
N THR A 45 3.94 2.72 -5.15
CA THR A 45 3.70 2.99 -6.56
C THR A 45 2.54 2.14 -7.04
N GLN A 46 1.76 2.67 -7.98
CA GLN A 46 0.58 1.98 -8.54
C GLN A 46 0.96 0.63 -9.17
N ARG A 47 2.12 0.60 -9.84
CA ARG A 47 2.61 -0.58 -10.54
C ARG A 47 2.95 -1.72 -9.57
N LEU A 48 3.71 -1.42 -8.52
CA LEU A 48 4.09 -2.41 -7.52
C LEU A 48 2.88 -2.87 -6.68
N MET A 49 2.03 -1.95 -6.24
CA MET A 49 0.80 -2.28 -5.50
C MET A 49 -0.12 -3.17 -6.34
N ALA A 50 -0.29 -2.87 -7.64
CA ALA A 50 -1.07 -3.71 -8.55
C ALA A 50 -0.44 -5.08 -8.80
N LEU A 51 0.90 -5.17 -8.87
CA LEU A 51 1.61 -6.45 -8.98
C LEU A 51 1.34 -7.34 -7.77
N ILE A 52 1.52 -6.81 -6.55
CA ILE A 52 1.32 -7.56 -5.30
C ILE A 52 -0.13 -8.06 -5.19
N ASP A 53 -1.08 -7.20 -5.53
CA ASP A 53 -2.50 -7.56 -5.57
C ASP A 53 -2.79 -8.66 -6.62
N ASN A 54 -2.20 -8.57 -7.82
CA ASN A 54 -2.34 -9.60 -8.85
C ASN A 54 -1.67 -10.94 -8.48
N LEU A 55 -0.69 -10.92 -7.57
CA LEU A 55 -0.09 -12.12 -6.98
C LEU A 55 -0.94 -12.71 -5.84
N GLY A 56 -2.10 -12.11 -5.53
CA GLY A 56 -3.01 -12.55 -4.47
C GLY A 56 -2.46 -12.32 -3.07
N LYS A 57 -1.61 -11.30 -2.90
CA LYS A 57 -0.96 -10.96 -1.62
C LYS A 57 -1.55 -9.70 -1.03
N ILE A 58 -1.55 -9.61 0.30
CA ILE A 58 -1.97 -8.40 1.00
C ILE A 58 -0.76 -7.47 1.12
N TYR A 59 -0.95 -6.18 0.92
CA TYR A 59 0.07 -5.19 1.24
C TYR A 59 -0.41 -4.19 2.30
N TYR A 60 0.55 -3.62 3.02
CA TYR A 60 0.38 -2.39 3.78
C TYR A 60 1.52 -1.44 3.43
N CYS A 61 1.19 -0.19 3.15
CA CYS A 61 2.20 0.83 2.91
C CYS A 61 1.73 2.23 3.28
N PRO A 62 2.61 3.10 3.78
CA PRO A 62 2.25 4.50 3.97
C PRO A 62 2.05 5.21 2.63
N LEU A 63 1.00 6.02 2.55
CA LEU A 63 0.65 6.80 1.38
C LEU A 63 0.96 8.28 1.64
N LYS A 64 1.66 8.92 0.71
CA LYS A 64 2.01 10.34 0.84
C LYS A 64 0.76 11.22 0.80
N SER A 65 0.72 12.24 1.66
CA SER A 65 -0.42 13.15 1.86
C SER A 65 -0.81 13.95 0.60
N ASN A 66 0.13 14.15 -0.32
CA ASN A 66 -0.09 14.84 -1.59
C ASN A 66 -0.66 13.95 -2.70
N ARG A 67 -0.98 12.68 -2.42
CA ARG A 67 -1.60 11.78 -3.41
C ARG A 67 -3.05 12.21 -3.66
N PHE A 68 -3.45 12.21 -4.93
CA PHE A 68 -4.84 12.45 -5.31
C PHE A 68 -5.67 11.18 -5.15
N ILE A 69 -6.79 11.28 -4.42
CA ILE A 69 -7.68 10.19 -4.06
C ILE A 69 -9.14 10.63 -4.20
N ASP A 70 -10.04 9.66 -4.32
CA ASP A 70 -11.49 9.82 -4.20
C ASP A 70 -12.00 8.89 -3.08
N ASP A 71 -12.61 9.46 -2.05
CA ASP A 71 -13.23 8.76 -0.92
C ASP A 71 -14.76 8.75 -0.98
N THR A 72 -15.35 9.21 -2.09
CA THR A 72 -16.80 9.35 -2.29
C THR A 72 -17.40 8.30 -3.22
N GLY A 73 -16.55 7.50 -3.86
CA GLY A 73 -17.00 6.47 -4.80
C GLY A 73 -17.41 7.01 -6.16
N GLY A 74 -16.79 8.11 -6.61
CA GLY A 74 -16.99 8.71 -7.92
C GLY A 74 -17.96 9.90 -7.96
N VAL A 75 -18.42 10.37 -6.80
CA VAL A 75 -19.35 11.52 -6.71
C VAL A 75 -18.58 12.84 -6.83
N GLU A 76 -17.48 12.96 -6.10
CA GLU A 76 -16.60 14.13 -6.14
C GLU A 76 -15.39 13.93 -7.07
N LYS A 77 -14.73 15.04 -7.41
CA LYS A 77 -13.44 14.99 -8.08
C LYS A 77 -12.37 14.50 -7.11
N TYR A 78 -11.31 13.89 -7.66
CA TYR A 78 -10.12 13.55 -6.90
C TYR A 78 -9.55 14.78 -6.17
N LYS A 79 -9.33 14.65 -4.87
CA LYS A 79 -8.73 15.65 -3.98
C LYS A 79 -7.46 15.11 -3.34
N LYS A 80 -6.65 15.94 -2.70
CA LYS A 80 -5.45 15.42 -2.03
C LYS A 80 -5.84 14.62 -0.79
N LEU A 81 -5.02 13.64 -0.45
CA LEU A 81 -5.21 12.83 0.74
C LEU A 81 -5.21 13.65 2.03
N GLU A 82 -4.44 14.73 2.11
CA GLU A 82 -4.47 15.66 3.26
C GLU A 82 -5.76 16.46 3.41
N GLU A 83 -6.62 16.50 2.39
CA GLU A 83 -7.86 17.29 2.37
C GLU A 83 -9.09 16.45 2.78
N ILE A 84 -8.91 15.17 3.12
CA ILE A 84 -10.03 14.31 3.50
C ILE A 84 -10.49 14.58 4.94
N THR A 85 -11.79 14.44 5.16
CA THR A 85 -12.40 14.54 6.48
C THR A 85 -12.74 13.17 7.03
N TRP A 86 -12.48 12.93 8.31
CA TRP A 86 -12.76 11.67 9.00
C TRP A 86 -13.89 11.86 10.00
N ASN A 87 -14.83 10.91 10.04
CA ASN A 87 -15.76 10.77 11.16
C ASN A 87 -15.25 9.72 12.18
N GLU A 88 -15.88 9.68 13.35
CA GLU A 88 -15.48 8.77 14.45
C GLU A 88 -15.46 7.29 14.05
N ARG A 89 -16.40 6.85 13.21
CA ARG A 89 -16.43 5.46 12.73
C ARG A 89 -15.31 5.19 11.74
N GLU A 90 -14.98 6.14 10.88
CA GLU A 90 -13.91 6.03 9.90
C GLU A 90 -12.53 6.04 10.55
N LEU A 91 -12.35 6.75 11.67
CA LEU A 91 -11.11 6.68 12.46
C LEU A 91 -10.83 5.28 13.00
N VAL A 92 -11.86 4.48 13.24
CA VAL A 92 -11.74 3.09 13.69
C VAL A 92 -11.71 2.12 12.51
N SER A 93 -12.61 2.27 11.54
CA SER A 93 -12.83 1.26 10.49
C SER A 93 -12.10 1.52 9.18
N GLY A 94 -11.45 2.68 9.04
CA GLY A 94 -10.84 3.13 7.80
C GLY A 94 -11.86 3.64 6.76
N LYS A 95 -11.33 4.13 5.64
CA LYS A 95 -12.10 4.58 4.46
C LYS A 95 -11.78 3.73 3.25
N VAL A 96 -12.76 3.40 2.42
CA VAL A 96 -12.48 2.84 1.09
C VAL A 96 -12.24 3.99 0.13
N ILE A 97 -11.05 4.03 -0.47
CA ILE A 97 -10.65 5.10 -1.39
C ILE A 97 -10.24 4.55 -2.76
N LYS A 98 -10.35 5.39 -3.78
CA LYS A 98 -9.75 5.20 -5.09
C LYS A 98 -8.56 6.13 -5.25
N ILE A 99 -7.37 5.60 -5.50
CA ILE A 99 -6.19 6.42 -5.79
C ILE A 99 -6.22 6.82 -7.28
N LYS A 100 -5.97 8.10 -7.58
CA LYS A 100 -5.96 8.61 -8.96
C LYS A 100 -4.91 7.86 -9.79
N GLY A 101 -5.33 7.25 -10.90
CA GLY A 101 -4.46 6.48 -11.80
C GLY A 101 -4.27 5.01 -11.43
N PHE A 102 -4.84 4.53 -10.31
CA PHE A 102 -4.88 3.10 -10.03
C PHE A 102 -5.65 2.35 -11.12
N PRO A 103 -5.19 1.15 -11.54
CA PRO A 103 -5.81 0.40 -12.64
C PRO A 103 -7.26 0.02 -12.32
N ARG A 104 -8.11 0.04 -13.37
CA ARG A 104 -9.55 -0.34 -13.33
C ARG A 104 -10.29 0.40 -12.20
N ASP A 105 -11.27 -0.24 -11.59
CA ASP A 105 -11.99 0.25 -10.42
C ASP A 105 -11.40 -0.26 -9.10
N LYS A 106 -10.11 -0.67 -9.08
CA LYS A 106 -9.46 -1.14 -7.85
C LYS A 106 -9.46 -0.03 -6.80
N LYS A 107 -10.09 -0.32 -5.66
CA LYS A 107 -10.10 0.52 -4.45
C LYS A 107 -9.17 -0.09 -3.41
N VAL A 108 -8.74 0.74 -2.47
CA VAL A 108 -7.92 0.32 -1.32
C VAL A 108 -8.59 0.82 -0.06
N LYS A 109 -8.26 0.20 1.07
CA LYS A 109 -8.70 0.66 2.38
C LYS A 109 -7.60 1.53 2.99
N LEU A 110 -7.98 2.70 3.46
CA LEU A 110 -7.12 3.74 4.03
C LEU A 110 -7.39 3.83 5.53
N PHE A 111 -6.32 3.94 6.32
CA PHE A 111 -6.35 4.13 7.76
C PHE A 111 -5.46 5.30 8.15
N TRP A 112 -5.83 6.00 9.22
CA TRP A 112 -4.95 6.92 9.91
C TRP A 112 -4.37 6.20 11.13
N ALA A 113 -3.15 5.68 11.00
CA ALA A 113 -2.59 4.70 11.94
C ALA A 113 -1.28 5.18 12.56
N THR A 114 -1.06 4.84 13.82
CA THR A 114 0.15 5.14 14.60
C THR A 114 1.25 4.14 14.25
N VAL A 115 2.24 4.57 13.47
CA VAL A 115 3.36 3.73 13.05
C VAL A 115 4.49 3.68 14.06
N SER A 116 4.61 4.70 14.92
CA SER A 116 5.54 4.74 16.06
C SER A 116 5.06 5.73 17.12
N THR A 117 5.74 5.79 18.27
CA THR A 117 5.34 6.55 19.47
C THR A 117 4.91 7.99 19.19
N ASN A 118 5.51 8.64 18.18
CA ASN A 118 5.23 10.05 17.82
C ASN A 118 4.90 10.24 16.34
N ARG A 119 4.49 9.19 15.62
CA ARG A 119 4.26 9.26 14.17
C ARG A 119 3.00 8.52 13.79
N THR A 120 2.07 9.27 13.20
CA THR A 120 0.87 8.76 12.54
C THR A 120 0.99 8.97 11.04
N GLU A 121 0.53 7.99 10.28
CA GLU A 121 0.56 8.03 8.82
C GLU A 121 -0.72 7.49 8.22
N TYR A 122 -0.96 7.90 6.98
CA TYR A 122 -1.95 7.29 6.12
C TYR A 122 -1.45 5.93 5.66
N ILE A 123 -2.04 4.84 6.15
CA ILE A 123 -1.69 3.48 5.73
C ILE A 123 -2.76 2.98 4.77
N VAL A 124 -2.35 2.41 3.63
CA VAL A 124 -3.26 1.77 2.68
C VAL A 124 -3.01 0.28 2.57
N THR A 125 -4.10 -0.47 2.37
CA THR A 125 -4.10 -1.91 2.10
C THR A 125 -5.09 -2.28 1.02
N ASN A 126 -4.80 -3.34 0.24
CA ASN A 126 -5.78 -3.98 -0.64
C ASN A 126 -6.74 -4.92 0.09
N HIS A 127 -6.57 -5.12 1.41
CA HIS A 127 -7.50 -5.92 2.19
C HIS A 127 -8.76 -5.12 2.53
N LEU A 128 -9.83 -5.35 1.77
CA LEU A 128 -11.10 -4.60 1.90
C LEU A 128 -12.06 -5.16 2.95
N SER A 129 -11.64 -6.16 3.73
CA SER A 129 -12.48 -6.77 4.76
C SER A 129 -12.67 -5.84 5.97
N ASN A 130 -13.50 -6.27 6.93
CA ASN A 130 -13.63 -5.56 8.19
C ASN A 130 -12.32 -5.67 8.97
N GLN A 131 -11.70 -4.51 9.18
CA GLN A 131 -10.47 -4.32 9.92
C GLN A 131 -10.59 -2.99 10.66
N SER A 132 -10.08 -2.96 11.87
CA SER A 132 -9.93 -1.75 12.66
C SER A 132 -8.55 -1.12 12.45
N THR A 133 -8.39 0.14 12.85
CA THR A 133 -7.09 0.82 12.90
C THR A 133 -6.11 0.08 13.81
N ASP A 134 -6.58 -0.49 14.93
CA ASP A 134 -5.75 -1.29 15.84
C ASP A 134 -5.21 -2.56 15.17
N ASP A 135 -6.04 -3.25 14.36
CA ASP A 135 -5.62 -4.42 13.59
C ASP A 135 -4.51 -4.05 12.58
N VAL A 136 -4.64 -2.88 11.96
CA VAL A 136 -3.64 -2.36 11.01
C VAL A 136 -2.37 -1.95 11.74
N GLU A 137 -2.46 -1.26 12.88
CA GLU A 137 -1.31 -0.90 13.70
C GLU A 137 -0.56 -2.13 14.20
N PHE A 138 -1.27 -3.21 14.55
CA PHE A 138 -0.65 -4.48 14.92
C PHE A 138 0.13 -5.09 13.75
N GLU A 139 -0.49 -5.17 12.57
CA GLU A 139 0.12 -5.81 11.39
C GLU A 139 1.36 -5.04 10.88
N ILE A 140 1.37 -3.70 10.93
CA ILE A 140 2.51 -2.90 10.47
C ILE A 140 3.68 -2.81 11.47
N ARG A 141 3.48 -3.27 12.71
CA ARG A 141 4.51 -3.33 13.76
C ARG A 141 5.15 -4.71 13.90
N ALA A 142 4.54 -5.75 13.30
CA ALA A 142 5.00 -7.14 13.33
C ALA A 142 6.26 -7.36 12.48
#